data_AF-A0A7W5GSL7-F1
#
_entry.id   AF-A0A7W5GSL7-F1
#
_cell.length_a   1.000
_cell.length_b   1.000
_cell.length_c   1.000
_cell.angle_alpha   90.00
_cell.angle_beta   90.00
_cell.angle_gamma   90.00
#
_symmetry.space_group_name_H-M   'P 1'
#
loop_
_entity.id
_entity.type
_entity.pdbx_description
1 polymer ?
#
loop_
_entity_poly.entity_id
_entity_poly.type
_entity_poly.pdbx_seq_one_letter_code
_entity_poly.pdbx_strand_id
1 'polypeptide(L)'
;MPTLPAIGLILLLAALAPLEASAALGGPASSVATDQARMKAAREVKAGPVYTVHEITTPSGTMVREFVSPATGQVFAVTWQGPFMPDLKQLLGDHFSTLVDATGKERIGRSNAVVNRPEVVIHSGGHMRAFAGKAYLPGQLPEGVNLEDIH
;
A
#
# COMPACT_ATOMS: atom_id res chain seq x y z
N MET A 1 59.45 0.01 -14.32
CA MET A 1 58.79 1.33 -14.25
C MET A 1 58.15 1.63 -15.61
N PRO A 2 56.87 2.03 -15.71
CA PRO A 2 55.65 1.47 -15.12
C PRO A 2 54.86 0.59 -16.12
N THR A 3 54.11 -0.37 -15.59
CA THR A 3 53.15 -1.23 -16.29
C THR A 3 51.83 -0.50 -16.50
N LEU A 4 51.28 -0.48 -17.73
CA LEU A 4 49.94 0.05 -18.01
C LEU A 4 48.85 -0.88 -17.44
N PRO A 5 47.76 -0.33 -16.86
CA PRO A 5 46.72 -1.12 -16.22
C PRO A 5 45.81 -1.81 -17.25
N ALA A 6 45.49 -3.07 -16.97
CA ALA A 6 44.40 -3.80 -17.62
C ALA A 6 43.07 -3.11 -17.27
N ILE A 7 42.47 -2.41 -18.23
CA ILE A 7 41.14 -1.83 -18.09
C ILE A 7 40.13 -2.98 -18.24
N GLY A 8 39.50 -3.30 -17.12
CA GLY A 8 38.49 -4.33 -17.01
C GLY A 8 37.13 -3.93 -17.56
N LEU A 9 36.41 -4.98 -17.98
CA LEU A 9 35.01 -5.27 -17.68
C LEU A 9 33.94 -4.23 -18.08
N ILE A 10 33.11 -4.60 -19.06
CA ILE A 10 31.70 -4.18 -19.07
C ILE A 10 30.82 -5.41 -19.29
N LEU A 11 30.39 -6.01 -18.18
CA LEU A 11 29.24 -6.91 -18.12
C LEU A 11 27.98 -6.05 -18.32
N LEU A 12 27.38 -6.15 -19.51
CA LEU A 12 26.07 -5.57 -19.79
C LEU A 12 25.01 -6.44 -19.12
N LEU A 13 24.76 -6.21 -17.82
CA LEU A 13 23.63 -6.79 -17.11
C LEU A 13 22.38 -6.02 -17.55
N ALA A 14 21.60 -6.61 -18.45
CA ALA A 14 20.30 -6.10 -18.86
C ALA A 14 19.42 -5.96 -17.61
N ALA A 15 19.10 -4.71 -17.26
CA ALA A 15 18.19 -4.38 -16.18
C ALA A 15 16.81 -4.95 -16.51
N LEU A 16 16.42 -6.04 -15.84
CA LEU A 16 15.01 -6.27 -15.54
C LEU A 16 14.58 -5.07 -14.69
N ALA A 17 13.92 -4.10 -15.31
CA ALA A 17 13.24 -3.05 -14.57
C ALA A 17 12.28 -3.76 -13.59
N PRO A 18 12.40 -3.56 -12.27
CA PRO A 18 11.37 -4.01 -11.37
C PRO A 18 10.08 -3.31 -11.82
N LEU A 19 9.09 -4.09 -12.25
CA LEU A 19 7.70 -3.61 -12.27
C LEU A 19 7.49 -2.88 -10.95
N GLU A 20 6.96 -1.67 -11.02
CA GLU A 20 6.66 -0.79 -9.89
C GLU A 20 5.84 -1.53 -8.83
N ALA A 21 6.49 -2.34 -8.01
CA ALA A 21 5.95 -3.06 -6.88
C ALA A 21 5.85 -2.04 -5.75
N SER A 22 4.93 -1.10 -5.93
CA SER A 22 4.38 -0.33 -4.82
C SER A 22 3.69 -1.32 -3.88
N ALA A 23 3.65 -1.03 -2.58
CA ALA A 23 2.92 -1.82 -1.58
C ALA A 23 1.42 -1.62 -1.75
N ALA A 24 0.93 -2.14 -2.86
CA ALA A 24 -0.47 -2.24 -3.12
C ALA A 24 -1.08 -3.29 -2.21
N LEU A 25 -2.33 -3.10 -1.85
CA LEU A 25 -3.21 -4.17 -1.44
C LEU A 25 -3.02 -5.41 -2.34
N GLY A 26 -2.64 -6.55 -1.75
CA GLY A 26 -2.28 -7.80 -2.45
C GLY A 26 -0.79 -7.98 -2.77
N GLY A 27 0.06 -6.98 -2.48
CA GLY A 27 1.51 -7.01 -2.70
C GLY A 27 2.32 -7.62 -1.54
N PRO A 28 3.61 -7.90 -1.73
CA PRO A 28 4.48 -8.53 -0.71
C PRO A 28 4.90 -7.55 0.38
N ALA A 29 5.14 -8.01 1.62
CA ALA A 29 5.56 -7.17 2.74
C ALA A 29 6.88 -6.39 2.53
N SER A 30 7.74 -6.85 1.62
CA SER A 30 8.98 -6.13 1.25
C SER A 30 8.70 -4.79 0.57
N SER A 31 7.53 -4.62 -0.04
CA SER A 31 7.12 -3.38 -0.70
C SER A 31 6.80 -2.25 0.28
N VAL A 32 6.45 -2.55 1.54
CA VAL A 32 6.14 -1.55 2.58
C VAL A 32 7.31 -0.56 2.78
N ALA A 33 8.55 -1.04 2.63
CA ALA A 33 9.74 -0.18 2.74
C ALA A 33 9.84 0.82 1.57
N THR A 34 9.38 0.44 0.38
CA THR A 34 9.27 1.33 -0.79
C THR A 34 8.24 2.43 -0.52
N ASP A 35 7.12 2.07 0.10
CA ASP A 35 6.03 2.99 0.41
C ASP A 35 6.45 4.05 1.43
N GLN A 36 7.15 3.64 2.48
CA GLN A 36 7.78 4.55 3.43
C GLN A 36 8.69 5.58 2.71
N ALA A 37 9.54 5.11 1.79
CA ALA A 37 10.47 5.97 1.06
C ALA A 37 9.73 6.97 0.15
N ARG A 38 8.70 6.52 -0.57
CA ARG A 38 7.86 7.38 -1.45
C ARG A 38 7.09 8.43 -0.66
N MET A 39 6.52 8.03 0.47
CA MET A 39 5.76 8.93 1.34
C MET A 39 6.64 9.87 2.18
N LYS A 40 7.97 9.69 2.18
CA LYS A 40 8.93 10.39 3.05
C LYS A 40 8.48 10.34 4.52
N ALA A 41 7.99 9.18 4.92
CA ALA A 41 7.21 8.98 6.12
C ALA A 41 8.02 8.26 7.22
N ALA A 42 7.61 8.47 8.47
CA ALA A 42 8.03 7.62 9.56
C ALA A 42 7.23 6.30 9.51
N ARG A 43 7.90 5.19 9.85
CA ARG A 43 7.28 3.85 9.89
C ARG A 43 7.41 3.24 11.27
N GLU A 44 6.30 2.77 11.80
CA GLU A 44 6.24 1.93 13.00
C GLU A 44 5.72 0.53 12.61
N VAL A 45 6.25 -0.51 13.24
CA VAL A 45 5.82 -1.90 12.99
C VAL A 45 5.29 -2.51 14.28
N LYS A 46 4.05 -2.98 14.23
CA LYS A 46 3.37 -3.65 15.34
C LYS A 46 3.11 -5.10 14.94
N ALA A 47 3.93 -6.02 15.42
CA ALA A 47 3.75 -7.44 15.18
C ALA A 47 2.68 -8.01 16.11
N GLY A 48 1.65 -8.62 15.54
CA GLY A 48 0.62 -9.37 16.26
C GLY A 48 0.64 -10.86 15.92
N PRO A 49 -0.12 -11.69 16.65
CA PRO A 49 -0.17 -13.13 16.40
C PRO A 49 -0.87 -13.51 15.09
N VAL A 50 -1.83 -12.70 14.63
CA VAL A 50 -2.64 -12.97 13.42
C VAL A 50 -2.11 -12.19 12.21
N TYR A 51 -1.61 -10.98 12.42
CA TYR A 51 -1.04 -10.13 11.39
C TYR A 51 -0.03 -9.13 11.93
N THR A 52 0.81 -8.60 11.05
CA THR A 52 1.70 -7.48 11.34
C THR A 52 1.13 -6.20 10.74
N VAL A 53 1.11 -5.12 11.52
CA VAL A 53 0.69 -3.79 11.04
C VAL A 53 1.92 -2.94 10.80
N HIS A 54 2.01 -2.38 9.60
CA HIS A 54 2.94 -1.32 9.27
C HIS A 54 2.20 0.01 9.25
N GLU A 55 2.54 0.88 10.19
CA GLU A 55 1.94 2.20 10.31
C GLU A 55 2.91 3.23 9.69
N ILE A 56 2.45 3.94 8.67
CA ILE A 56 3.21 4.92 7.88
C ILE A 56 2.55 6.28 8.06
N THR A 57 3.26 7.23 8.67
CA THR A 57 2.75 8.60 8.85
C THR A 57 3.43 9.56 7.89
N THR A 58 2.67 10.14 6.98
CA THR A 58 3.18 11.18 6.09
C THR A 58 3.53 12.45 6.86
N PRO A 59 4.47 13.28 6.38
CA PRO A 59 4.75 14.60 6.98
C PRO A 59 3.53 15.52 7.04
N SER A 60 2.55 15.29 6.17
CA SER A 60 1.29 16.03 6.13
C SER A 60 0.25 15.57 7.17
N GLY A 61 0.56 14.52 7.95
CA GLY A 61 -0.28 14.01 9.03
C GLY A 61 -1.29 12.95 8.60
N THR A 62 -1.18 12.42 7.38
CA THR A 62 -1.98 11.27 6.95
C THR A 62 -1.33 10.00 7.47
N MET A 63 -2.11 9.22 8.20
CA MET A 63 -1.73 7.90 8.69
C MET A 63 -2.23 6.85 7.70
N VAL A 64 -1.35 5.95 7.29
CA VAL A 64 -1.67 4.76 6.51
C VAL A 64 -1.25 3.54 7.32
N ARG A 65 -2.11 2.52 7.39
CA ARG A 65 -1.78 1.23 7.99
C ARG A 65 -1.89 0.14 6.95
N GLU A 66 -0.87 -0.70 6.86
CA GLU A 66 -0.82 -1.86 5.97
C GLU A 66 -0.77 -3.13 6.83
N PHE A 67 -1.72 -4.04 6.61
CA PHE A 67 -1.89 -5.25 7.39
C PHE A 67 -1.35 -6.44 6.60
N VAL A 68 -0.30 -7.06 7.13
CA VAL A 68 0.44 -8.15 6.48
C VAL A 68 0.09 -9.48 7.13
N SER A 69 -0.33 -10.43 6.30
CA SER A 69 -0.54 -11.82 6.71
C SER A 69 0.83 -12.50 6.90
N PRO A 70 1.13 -13.07 8.08
CA PRO A 70 2.37 -13.79 8.30
C PRO A 70 2.43 -15.09 7.49
N ALA A 71 1.26 -15.68 7.20
CA ALA A 71 1.15 -16.93 6.45
C ALA A 71 1.47 -16.76 4.96
N THR A 72 1.05 -15.65 4.35
CA THR A 72 1.25 -15.40 2.92
C THR A 72 2.36 -14.37 2.64
N GLY A 73 2.76 -13.58 3.63
CA GLY A 73 3.70 -12.47 3.47
C GLY A 73 3.13 -11.31 2.66
N GLN A 74 1.81 -11.24 2.46
CA GLN A 74 1.14 -10.24 1.62
C GLN A 74 0.30 -9.26 2.44
N VAL A 75 0.16 -8.04 1.91
CA VAL A 75 -0.74 -7.01 2.45
C VAL A 75 -2.18 -7.39 2.09
N PHE A 76 -2.99 -7.79 3.07
CA PHE A 76 -4.39 -8.21 2.83
C PHE A 76 -5.40 -7.09 3.13
N ALA A 77 -4.99 -6.06 3.87
CA ALA A 77 -5.81 -4.90 4.17
C ALA A 77 -4.96 -3.64 4.32
N VAL A 78 -5.59 -2.50 4.05
CA VAL A 78 -5.02 -1.17 4.22
C VAL A 78 -6.07 -0.23 4.81
N THR A 79 -5.65 0.65 5.70
CA THR A 79 -6.49 1.75 6.20
C THR A 79 -5.76 3.07 6.08
N TRP A 80 -6.51 4.15 5.94
CA TRP A 80 -5.95 5.49 5.95
C TRP A 80 -6.86 6.46 6.67
N GLN A 81 -6.24 7.44 7.32
CA GLN A 81 -6.95 8.54 7.96
C GLN A 81 -6.06 9.78 8.01
N GLY A 82 -6.64 10.95 7.80
CA GLY A 82 -5.92 12.20 8.02
C GLY A 82 -6.43 13.38 7.19
N PRO A 83 -5.68 14.50 7.23
CA PRO A 83 -6.11 15.73 6.59
C PRO A 83 -5.97 15.72 5.07
N PHE A 84 -5.20 14.79 4.51
CA PHE A 84 -5.00 14.66 3.07
C PHE A 84 -5.24 13.20 2.64
N MET A 85 -5.79 13.03 1.43
CA MET A 85 -5.90 11.70 0.85
C MET A 85 -4.50 11.20 0.49
N PRO A 86 -4.13 9.95 0.85
CA PRO A 86 -2.90 9.35 0.34
C PRO A 86 -3.03 9.09 -1.17
N ASP A 87 -1.93 8.71 -1.83
CA ASP A 87 -2.00 8.22 -3.20
C ASP A 87 -2.73 6.87 -3.23
N LEU A 88 -4.05 6.91 -3.46
CA LEU A 88 -4.88 5.71 -3.52
C LEU A 88 -4.52 4.78 -4.69
N LYS A 89 -3.87 5.29 -5.73
CA LYS A 89 -3.39 4.43 -6.82
C LYS A 89 -2.22 3.59 -6.33
N GLN A 90 -1.31 4.18 -5.57
CA GLN A 90 -0.21 3.46 -4.93
C GLN A 90 -0.74 2.43 -3.93
N LEU A 91 -1.63 2.87 -3.04
CA LEU A 91 -2.13 2.05 -1.93
C LEU A 91 -3.01 0.86 -2.36
N LEU A 92 -3.83 1.06 -3.41
CA LEU A 92 -4.76 0.02 -3.89
C LEU A 92 -4.19 -0.82 -5.05
N GLY A 93 -3.14 -0.34 -5.72
CA GLY A 93 -2.55 -0.98 -6.91
C GLY A 93 -3.58 -1.40 -7.94
N ASP A 94 -3.62 -2.70 -8.23
CA ASP A 94 -4.50 -3.29 -9.26
C ASP A 94 -6.00 -3.05 -8.98
N HIS A 95 -6.37 -2.84 -7.71
CA HIS A 95 -7.75 -2.57 -7.30
C HIS A 95 -8.15 -1.09 -7.43
N PHE A 96 -7.23 -0.20 -7.79
CA PHE A 96 -7.54 1.22 -7.97
C PHE A 96 -8.53 1.44 -9.13
N SER A 97 -8.43 0.64 -10.20
CA SER A 97 -9.37 0.68 -11.33
C SER A 97 -10.80 0.42 -10.86
N THR A 98 -11.00 -0.56 -9.97
CA THR A 98 -12.30 -0.88 -9.38
C THR A 98 -12.91 0.31 -8.62
N LEU A 99 -12.10 1.08 -7.91
CA LEU A 99 -12.54 2.31 -7.25
C LEU A 99 -12.95 3.38 -8.29
N VAL A 100 -12.12 3.57 -9.31
CA VAL A 100 -12.41 4.54 -10.40
C VAL A 100 -13.70 4.17 -11.12
N ASP A 101 -13.94 2.90 -11.40
CA ASP A 101 -15.15 2.44 -12.07
C ASP A 101 -16.41 2.66 -11.21
N ALA A 102 -16.29 2.56 -9.89
CA ALA A 102 -17.41 2.75 -8.98
C ALA A 102 -17.80 4.21 -8.77
N THR A 103 -16.83 5.15 -8.76
CA THR A 103 -17.10 6.56 -8.44
C THR A 103 -16.85 7.55 -9.57
N GLY A 104 -16.07 7.18 -10.58
CA GLY A 104 -15.44 8.11 -11.51
C GLY A 104 -14.24 8.82 -10.87
N LYS A 105 -13.17 9.04 -11.66
CA LYS A 105 -11.89 9.59 -11.20
C LYS A 105 -12.03 10.97 -10.53
N GLU A 106 -12.89 11.84 -11.06
CA GLU A 106 -13.07 13.21 -10.57
C GLU A 106 -13.76 13.29 -9.20
N ARG A 107 -14.43 12.21 -8.77
CA ARG A 107 -15.18 12.16 -7.51
C ARG A 107 -14.38 11.55 -6.36
N ILE A 108 -13.22 10.96 -6.64
CA ILE A 108 -12.31 10.41 -5.62
C ILE A 108 -11.87 11.56 -4.69
N GLY A 109 -12.12 11.40 -3.39
CA GLY A 109 -11.84 12.43 -2.38
C GLY A 109 -12.83 13.61 -2.36
N ARG A 110 -13.89 13.59 -3.17
CA ARG A 110 -14.98 14.58 -3.14
C ARG A 110 -16.31 13.99 -2.70
N SER A 111 -16.46 12.67 -2.77
CA SER A 111 -17.61 11.94 -2.26
C SER A 111 -17.19 10.62 -1.61
N ASN A 112 -18.09 10.08 -0.80
CA ASN A 112 -17.93 8.73 -0.27
C ASN A 112 -18.03 7.70 -1.40
N ALA A 113 -17.20 6.67 -1.30
CA ALA A 113 -17.11 5.53 -2.19
C ALA A 113 -17.28 4.25 -1.36
N VAL A 114 -18.15 3.37 -1.82
CA VAL A 114 -18.29 2.02 -1.27
C VAL A 114 -18.25 1.03 -2.44
N VAL A 115 -17.26 0.16 -2.41
CA VAL A 115 -17.08 -0.95 -3.34
C VAL A 115 -17.18 -2.23 -2.53
N ASN A 116 -18.09 -3.12 -2.93
CA ASN A 116 -18.21 -4.44 -2.35
C ASN A 116 -18.21 -5.46 -3.48
N ARG A 117 -17.02 -6.00 -3.79
CA ARG A 117 -16.83 -7.02 -4.81
C ARG A 117 -16.12 -8.24 -4.21
N PRO A 118 -16.25 -9.43 -4.82
CA PRO A 118 -15.59 -10.65 -4.33
C PRO A 118 -14.07 -10.51 -4.19
N GLU A 119 -13.45 -9.76 -5.10
CA GLU A 119 -12.01 -9.54 -5.15
C GLU A 119 -11.53 -8.46 -4.17
N VAL A 120 -12.35 -7.43 -3.90
CA VAL A 120 -11.95 -6.30 -3.05
C VAL A 120 -13.15 -5.59 -2.46
N VAL A 121 -13.02 -5.22 -1.18
CA VAL A 121 -13.93 -4.28 -0.53
C VAL A 121 -13.18 -2.97 -0.28
N ILE A 122 -13.77 -1.84 -0.65
CA ILE A 122 -13.16 -0.50 -0.51
C ILE A 122 -14.20 0.45 0.06
N HIS A 123 -13.87 1.08 1.18
CA HIS A 123 -14.64 2.15 1.77
C HIS A 123 -13.74 3.37 1.81
N SER A 124 -14.09 4.43 1.08
CA SER A 124 -13.32 5.68 1.06
C SER A 124 -14.27 6.84 1.28
N GLY A 125 -13.90 7.80 2.10
CA GLY A 125 -14.76 8.96 2.31
C GLY A 125 -14.18 9.97 3.27
N GLY A 126 -15.09 10.67 3.92
CA GLY A 126 -14.78 11.77 4.82
C GLY A 126 -15.03 13.11 4.16
N HIS A 127 -14.65 14.16 4.87
CA HIS A 127 -14.78 15.53 4.40
C HIS A 127 -13.41 16.19 4.28
N MET A 128 -13.38 17.40 3.73
CA MET A 128 -12.16 18.18 3.62
C MET A 128 -11.43 18.22 4.97
N ARG A 129 -10.16 17.77 4.96
CA ARG A 129 -9.26 17.66 6.14
C ARG A 129 -9.61 16.60 7.18
N ALA A 130 -10.54 15.70 6.90
CA ALA A 130 -10.80 14.50 7.68
C ALA A 130 -11.18 13.35 6.75
N PHE A 131 -10.24 12.95 5.92
CA PHE A 131 -10.39 11.78 5.06
C PHE A 131 -10.16 10.52 5.87
N ALA A 132 -10.93 9.49 5.56
CA ALA A 132 -10.76 8.17 6.12
C ALA A 132 -11.21 7.10 5.13
N GLY A 133 -10.62 5.92 5.24
CA GLY A 133 -11.05 4.78 4.48
C GLY A 133 -10.29 3.50 4.80
N LYS A 134 -10.77 2.41 4.23
CA LYS A 134 -10.16 1.09 4.32
C LYS A 134 -10.41 0.31 3.06
N ALA A 135 -9.48 -0.58 2.74
CA ALA A 135 -9.67 -1.60 1.73
C ALA A 135 -9.12 -2.94 2.22
N TYR A 136 -9.75 -4.04 1.84
CA TYR A 136 -9.28 -5.38 2.18
C TYR A 136 -9.68 -6.39 1.10
N LEU A 137 -8.95 -7.50 1.06
CA LEU A 137 -9.16 -8.61 0.13
C LEU A 137 -9.92 -9.73 0.85
N PRO A 138 -11.23 -9.94 0.56
CA PRO A 138 -12.03 -10.93 1.27
C PRO A 138 -11.45 -12.34 1.21
N GLY A 139 -10.87 -12.72 0.07
CA GLY A 139 -10.23 -14.02 -0.14
C GLY A 139 -8.83 -14.19 0.45
N GLN A 140 -8.25 -13.14 1.06
CA GLN A 140 -6.91 -13.20 1.66
C GLN A 140 -6.89 -12.86 3.16
N LEU A 141 -8.06 -12.75 3.80
CA LEU A 141 -8.14 -12.56 5.25
C LEU A 141 -7.48 -13.75 5.97
N PRO A 142 -6.49 -13.52 6.84
CA PRO A 142 -5.97 -14.58 7.70
C PRO A 142 -7.07 -15.15 8.60
N GLU A 143 -6.93 -16.44 8.95
CA GLU A 143 -7.83 -17.05 9.93
C GLU A 143 -7.79 -16.29 11.26
N GLY A 144 -8.96 -16.07 11.85
CA GLY A 144 -9.10 -15.36 13.12
C GLY A 144 -9.10 -13.83 13.03
N VAL A 145 -9.01 -13.24 11.83
CA VAL A 145 -9.21 -11.78 11.66
C VAL A 145 -10.69 -11.42 11.79
N ASN A 146 -10.99 -10.47 12.68
CA ASN A 146 -12.26 -9.75 12.68
C ASN A 146 -12.11 -8.44 11.87
N LEU A 147 -13.04 -8.18 10.94
CA LEU A 147 -13.03 -6.98 10.11
C LEU A 147 -13.20 -5.67 10.91
N GLU A 148 -13.71 -5.77 12.14
CA GLU A 148 -13.81 -4.65 13.08
C GLU A 148 -12.44 -4.19 13.60
N ASP A 149 -11.44 -5.08 13.60
CA ASP A 149 -10.08 -4.76 14.03
C ASP A 149 -9.30 -3.99 12.95
N ILE A 150 -9.81 -3.94 11.71
CA ILE A 150 -9.21 -3.22 10.58
C ILE A 150 -9.71 -1.76 10.56
N HIS A 151 -8.98 -0.89 11.25
CA HIS A 151 -9.21 0.56 11.33
C HIS A 151 -7.92 1.37 11.22
#